data_AF-A0A368V075-F1
#
_entry.id   AF-A0A368V075-F1
#
_cell.length_a   1.000
_cell.length_b   1.000
_cell.length_c   1.000
_cell.angle_alpha   90.00
_cell.angle_beta   90.00
_cell.angle_gamma   90.00
#
_symmetry.space_group_name_H-M   'P 1'
#
loop_
_entity.id
_entity.type
_entity.pdbx_description
1 polymer ?
#
loop_
_entity_poly.entity_id
_entity_poly.type
_entity_poly.pdbx_seq_one_letter_code
_entity_poly.pdbx_strand_id
1 'polypeptide(L)'
;MNHSLVAISKATGQPGGTSYTYDGHNRRVKVAGDGDTRYYLYSQSGQLLLSEDNGVQTNYIYLGNRLIAEDRQATTTFIHTDRLGSPVARTNSTGAVESRRHYQPFGDT
;
A
#
# COMPACT_ATOMS: atom_id res chain seq x y z
N MET A 1 8.81 -19.31 15.48
CA MET A 1 7.57 -19.32 14.68
C MET A 1 7.97 -19.10 13.23
N ASN A 2 7.98 -20.16 12.42
CA ASN A 2 8.37 -20.08 11.02
C ASN A 2 7.15 -19.67 10.20
N HIS A 3 7.18 -18.47 9.61
CA HIS A 3 6.16 -18.04 8.66
C HIS A 3 6.46 -18.69 7.31
N SER A 4 5.77 -19.78 7.00
CA SER A 4 5.86 -20.46 5.71
C SER A 4 5.28 -19.54 4.62
N LEU A 5 6.10 -19.21 3.62
CA LEU A 5 5.66 -18.49 2.42
C LEU A 5 4.94 -19.47 1.51
N VAL A 6 3.63 -19.30 1.33
CA VAL A 6 2.85 -20.07 0.35
C VAL A 6 2.85 -19.30 -0.96
N ALA A 7 3.78 -19.63 -1.86
CA ALA A 7 3.84 -19.00 -3.17
C ALA A 7 2.75 -19.56 -4.11
N ILE A 8 1.64 -18.83 -4.26
CA ILE A 8 0.72 -19.03 -5.39
C ILE A 8 1.11 -18.00 -6.46
N SER A 9 1.89 -18.41 -7.46
CA SER A 9 2.17 -17.59 -8.64
C SER A 9 1.03 -17.75 -9.67
N LYS A 10 0.34 -16.66 -9.99
CA LYS A 10 -0.49 -16.60 -11.21
C LYS A 10 0.39 -16.05 -12.32
N ALA A 11 0.98 -16.92 -13.13
CA ALA A 11 1.67 -16.51 -14.35
C ALA A 11 0.62 -16.33 -15.47
N THR A 12 0.37 -15.09 -15.88
CA THR A 12 -0.24 -14.85 -17.20
C THR A 12 0.83 -15.18 -18.25
N GLY A 13 0.61 -16.22 -19.05
CA GLY A 13 1.62 -16.84 -19.93
C GLY A 13 2.13 -15.97 -21.07
N GLN A 14 2.85 -14.89 -20.76
CA GLN A 14 3.57 -14.05 -21.70
C GLN A 14 4.98 -13.77 -21.14
N PRO A 15 6.05 -13.79 -21.96
CA PRO A 15 7.33 -13.22 -21.56
C PRO A 15 7.11 -11.73 -21.21
N GLY A 16 7.37 -11.32 -19.97
CA GLY A 16 6.94 -10.02 -19.41
C GLY A 16 5.74 -10.08 -18.45
N GLY A 17 5.37 -11.26 -17.95
CA GLY A 17 4.27 -11.39 -17.00
C GLY A 17 4.56 -10.78 -15.62
N THR A 18 3.59 -10.05 -15.07
CA THR A 18 3.60 -9.68 -13.64
C THR A 18 3.17 -10.87 -12.79
N SER A 19 4.00 -11.23 -11.82
CA SER A 19 3.75 -12.28 -10.83
C SER A 19 3.37 -11.68 -9.48
N TYR A 20 2.57 -12.43 -8.73
CA TYR A 20 2.10 -12.06 -7.39
C TYR A 20 2.42 -13.20 -6.43
N THR A 21 2.91 -12.89 -5.23
CA THR A 21 3.11 -13.85 -4.14
C THR A 21 2.27 -13.44 -2.95
N TYR A 22 1.73 -14.41 -2.24
CA TYR A 22 0.83 -14.22 -1.10
C TYR A 22 1.39 -14.92 0.14
N ASP A 23 0.95 -14.48 1.32
CA ASP A 23 1.20 -15.21 2.57
C ASP A 23 0.08 -16.22 2.89
N GLY A 24 0.21 -16.94 4.00
CA GLY A 24 -0.79 -17.92 4.45
C GLY A 24 -2.15 -17.30 4.85
N HIS A 25 -2.25 -15.98 4.97
CA HIS A 25 -3.50 -15.25 5.17
C HIS A 25 -4.07 -14.70 3.85
N ASN A 26 -3.52 -15.14 2.70
CA ASN A 26 -3.90 -14.70 1.36
C ASN A 26 -3.69 -13.19 1.14
N ARG A 27 -2.73 -12.57 1.83
CA ARG A 27 -2.34 -11.18 1.63
C ARG A 27 -1.15 -11.12 0.68
N ARG A 28 -1.17 -10.19 -0.27
CA ARG A 28 -0.08 -10.05 -1.27
C ARG A 28 1.19 -9.53 -0.61
N VAL A 29 2.27 -10.30 -0.64
CA VAL A 29 3.58 -9.94 -0.06
C VAL A 29 4.62 -9.52 -1.09
N LYS A 30 4.41 -9.89 -2.37
CA LYS A 30 5.33 -9.53 -3.46
C LYS A 30 4.59 -9.33 -4.78
N VAL A 31 5.05 -8.35 -5.55
CA VAL A 31 4.78 -8.19 -6.98
C VAL A 31 6.13 -8.21 -7.69
N ALA A 32 6.28 -8.97 -8.77
CA ALA A 32 7.48 -8.92 -9.60
C ALA A 32 7.11 -9.04 -11.09
N GLY A 33 7.57 -8.10 -11.91
CA GLY A 33 7.34 -8.05 -13.35
C GLY A 33 8.19 -6.96 -14.00
N ASP A 34 8.59 -7.16 -15.26
CA ASP A 34 9.34 -6.18 -16.07
C ASP A 34 10.57 -5.54 -15.40
N GLY A 35 11.28 -6.31 -14.57
CA GLY A 35 12.47 -5.85 -13.84
C GLY A 35 12.17 -5.15 -12.51
N ASP A 36 10.91 -4.83 -12.23
CA ASP A 36 10.48 -4.21 -10.99
C ASP A 36 10.06 -5.26 -9.96
N THR A 37 10.42 -5.02 -8.71
CA THR A 37 9.95 -5.83 -7.58
C THR A 37 9.46 -4.94 -6.45
N ARG A 38 8.24 -5.22 -5.99
CA ARG A 38 7.62 -4.55 -4.84
C ARG A 38 7.30 -5.55 -3.74
N TYR A 39 7.68 -5.24 -2.51
CA TYR A 39 7.40 -6.02 -1.31
C TYR A 39 6.38 -5.33 -0.41
N TYR A 40 5.64 -6.11 0.37
CA TYR A 40 4.61 -5.64 1.30
C TYR A 40 4.70 -6.39 2.62
N LEU A 41 4.77 -5.66 3.72
CA LEU A 41 4.81 -6.22 5.08
C LEU A 41 3.58 -5.77 5.84
N TYR A 42 2.95 -6.72 6.53
CA TYR A 42 1.71 -6.50 7.25
C TYR A 42 1.89 -6.74 8.75
N SER A 43 1.11 -6.04 9.56
CA SER A 43 0.94 -6.34 10.97
C SER A 43 0.33 -7.73 11.16
N GLN A 44 0.35 -8.22 12.40
CA GLN A 44 -0.37 -9.43 12.78
C GLN A 44 -1.89 -9.30 12.52
N SER A 45 -2.45 -8.11 12.67
CA SER A 45 -3.88 -7.82 12.45
C SER A 45 -4.27 -7.65 10.98
N GLY A 46 -3.33 -7.61 10.03
CA GLY A 46 -3.64 -7.43 8.61
C GLY A 46 -3.34 -6.07 8.01
N GLN A 47 -2.89 -5.09 8.79
CA GLN A 47 -2.63 -3.74 8.29
C GLN A 47 -1.31 -3.71 7.52
N LEU A 48 -1.28 -3.11 6.33
CA LEU A 48 -0.05 -2.88 5.58
C LEU A 48 0.79 -1.85 6.33
N LEU A 49 1.98 -2.23 6.82
CA LEU A 49 2.88 -1.38 7.60
C LEU A 49 4.01 -0.77 6.77
N LEU A 50 4.52 -1.53 5.81
CA LEU A 50 5.62 -1.13 4.95
C LEU A 50 5.39 -1.67 3.54
N SER A 51 5.70 -0.85 2.54
CA SER A 51 5.99 -1.34 1.20
C SER A 51 7.39 -0.92 0.79
N GLU A 52 8.06 -1.76 0.01
CA GLU A 52 9.33 -1.41 -0.61
C GLU A 52 9.21 -1.59 -2.11
N ASP A 53 9.58 -0.55 -2.86
CA ASP A 53 9.55 -0.51 -4.31
C ASP A 53 10.95 -0.25 -4.84
N ASN A 54 11.62 -1.29 -5.34
CA ASN A 54 13.01 -1.21 -5.82
C ASN A 54 13.96 -0.50 -4.83
N GLY A 55 13.86 -0.84 -3.54
CA GLY A 55 14.65 -0.25 -2.44
C GLY A 55 14.11 1.08 -1.88
N VAL A 56 13.05 1.64 -2.46
CA VAL A 56 12.36 2.81 -1.92
C VAL A 56 11.27 2.36 -0.96
N GLN A 57 11.45 2.67 0.32
CA GLN A 57 10.51 2.29 1.37
C GLN A 57 9.45 3.36 1.62
N THR A 58 8.21 2.90 1.85
CA THR A 58 7.08 3.69 2.33
C THR A 58 6.53 3.05 3.59
N ASN A 59 6.59 3.77 4.71
CA ASN A 59 5.95 3.39 5.96
C ASN A 59 4.50 3.89 5.96
N TYR A 60 3.58 3.05 6.44
CA TYR A 60 2.15 3.38 6.56
C TYR A 60 1.80 3.55 8.04
N ILE A 61 1.36 4.74 8.41
CA ILE A 61 1.14 5.14 9.81
C ILE A 61 -0.35 5.23 10.08
N TYR A 62 -0.82 4.55 11.13
CA TYR A 62 -2.23 4.42 11.45
C TYR A 62 -2.57 4.96 12.84
N LEU A 63 -3.78 5.52 12.96
CA LEU A 63 -4.48 5.72 14.22
C LEU A 63 -5.62 4.68 14.30
N GLY A 64 -5.41 3.63 15.10
CA GLY A 64 -6.29 2.46 15.08
C GLY A 64 -6.30 1.81 13.68
N ASN A 65 -7.48 1.73 13.06
CA ASN A 65 -7.65 1.16 11.72
C ASN A 65 -7.58 2.21 10.59
N ARG A 66 -7.27 3.47 10.91
CA ARG A 66 -7.30 4.59 9.96
C ARG A 66 -5.89 4.99 9.55
N LEU A 67 -5.59 4.93 8.25
CA LEU A 67 -4.34 5.45 7.69
C LEU A 67 -4.34 6.98 7.82
N ILE A 68 -3.30 7.53 8.46
CA ILE A 68 -3.17 8.96 8.71
C ILE A 68 -1.95 9.59 8.03
N ALA A 69 -0.93 8.79 7.71
CA ALA A 69 0.23 9.27 6.97
C ALA A 69 0.93 8.13 6.22
N GLU A 70 1.58 8.51 5.12
CA GLU A 70 2.56 7.71 4.40
C GLU A 70 3.90 8.43 4.53
N ASP A 71 4.95 7.74 4.97
CA ASP A 71 6.31 8.28 4.99
C ASP A 71 7.16 7.54 3.96
N ARG A 72 7.51 8.23 2.86
CA ARG A 72 8.33 7.69 1.79
C ARG A 72 9.69 8.35 1.83
N GLN A 73 10.71 7.63 2.29
CA GLN A 73 12.08 8.15 2.44
C GLN A 73 12.12 9.52 3.15
N ALA A 74 11.54 9.61 4.35
CA ALA A 74 11.44 10.84 5.15
C ALA A 74 10.63 11.98 4.51
N THR A 75 9.92 11.71 3.41
CA THR A 75 8.90 12.59 2.87
C THR A 75 7.54 12.11 3.35
N THR A 76 6.95 12.86 4.29
CA THR A 76 5.66 12.51 4.88
C THR A 76 4.51 13.20 4.14
N THR A 77 3.55 12.40 3.71
CA THR A 77 2.24 12.85 3.21
C THR A 77 1.17 12.48 4.23
N PHE A 78 0.46 13.49 4.75
CA PHE A 78 -0.68 13.29 5.64
C PHE A 78 -1.96 13.02 4.84
N ILE A 79 -2.76 12.07 5.32
CA ILE A 79 -3.98 11.63 4.68
C ILE A 79 -5.20 12.13 5.46
N HIS A 80 -6.03 12.91 4.78
CA HIS A 80 -7.27 13.44 5.29
C HIS A 80 -8.42 12.66 4.68
N THR A 81 -9.31 12.20 5.53
CA THR A 81 -10.37 11.28 5.13
C THR A 81 -11.71 11.78 5.66
N ASP A 82 -12.80 11.51 4.94
CA ASP A 82 -14.16 11.81 5.40
C ASP A 82 -14.61 10.89 6.57
N ARG A 83 -15.89 11.02 6.96
CA ARG A 83 -16.51 10.22 8.03
C ARG A 83 -16.64 8.73 7.67
N LEU A 84 -16.61 8.39 6.39
CA LEU A 84 -16.74 7.01 5.89
C LEU A 84 -15.37 6.34 5.70
N GLY A 85 -14.28 7.09 5.77
CA GLY A 85 -12.92 6.58 5.59
C GLY A 85 -12.32 6.87 4.22
N SER A 86 -13.02 7.56 3.32
CA SER A 86 -12.54 7.88 1.96
C SER A 86 -11.49 9.00 2.01
N PRO A 87 -10.33 8.88 1.34
CA PRO A 87 -9.30 9.93 1.33
C PRO A 87 -9.69 11.17 0.51
N VAL A 88 -10.10 12.25 1.17
CA VAL A 88 -10.58 13.49 0.52
C VAL A 88 -9.47 14.52 0.26
N ALA A 89 -8.36 14.45 0.99
CA ALA A 89 -7.21 15.31 0.73
C ALA A 89 -5.89 14.68 1.18
N ARG A 90 -4.80 15.17 0.59
CA ARG A 90 -3.43 14.89 1.02
C ARG A 90 -2.66 16.20 1.20
N THR A 91 -1.84 16.27 2.25
CA THR A 91 -0.98 17.43 2.52
C THR A 91 0.45 16.99 2.79
N ASN A 92 1.41 17.83 2.41
CA ASN A 92 2.82 17.62 2.73
C ASN A 92 3.14 18.00 4.18
N SER A 93 4.42 17.91 4.55
CA SER A 93 4.93 18.25 5.89
C SER A 93 4.73 19.71 6.30
N THR A 94 4.52 20.65 5.37
CA THR A 94 4.24 22.06 5.67
C THR A 94 2.74 22.37 5.76
N GLY A 95 1.89 21.36 5.58
CA GLY A 95 0.43 21.52 5.55
C GLY A 95 -0.10 22.03 4.20
N ALA A 96 0.76 22.19 3.18
CA ALA A 96 0.31 22.52 1.84
C ALA A 96 -0.44 21.33 1.23
N VAL A 97 -1.55 21.62 0.56
CA VAL A 97 -2.41 20.61 -0.08
C VAL A 97 -1.74 20.12 -1.35
N GLU A 98 -1.41 18.83 -1.39
CA GLU A 98 -0.86 18.15 -2.57
C GLU A 98 -1.97 17.67 -3.50
N SER A 99 -3.10 17.22 -2.95
CA SER A 99 -4.26 16.83 -3.73
C SER A 99 -5.55 16.88 -2.93
N ARG A 100 -6.68 17.03 -3.64
CA ARG A 100 -8.04 16.88 -3.11
C ARG A 100 -8.85 16.02 -4.06
N ARG A 101 -9.77 15.24 -3.51
CA ARG A 101 -10.76 14.47 -4.27
C ARG A 101 -12.13 14.68 -3.67
N HIS A 102 -13.12 14.83 -4.55
CA HIS A 102 -14.52 14.82 -4.18
C HIS A 102 -15.10 13.52 -4.70
N TYR A 103 -15.71 12.73 -3.83
CA TYR A 103 -16.33 11.46 -4.22
C TYR A 103 -17.83 11.66 -4.34
N GLN A 104 -18.38 11.28 -5.48
CA GLN A 104 -19.81 11.08 -5.65
C GLN A 104 -20.24 9.80 -4.92
N PRO A 105 -21.56 9.56 -4.73
CA PRO A 105 -22.03 8.27 -4.24
C PRO A 105 -21.44 7.11 -5.05
N PHE A 106 -21.01 6.04 -4.36
CA PHE A 106 -20.37 4.84 -4.93
C PHE A 106 -18.93 5.00 -5.46
N GLY A 107 -18.28 6.14 -5.22
CA GLY A 107 -16.83 6.25 -5.39
C GLY A 107 -16.35 6.80 -6.73
N ASP A 108 -17.26 7.29 -7.57
CA ASP A 108 -16.90 8.09 -8.75
C ASP A 108 -16.27 9.42 -8.31
N THR A 109 -15.30 9.91 -9.08
CA THR A 109 -14.53 11.15 -8.80
C THR A 109 -14.61 12.15 -9.94
#